data_AF-A0A7C3KPT0-F1
#
_entry.id   AF-A0A7C3KPT0-F1
#
_cell.length_a   1.000
_cell.length_b   1.000
_cell.length_c   1.000
_cell.angle_alpha   90.00
_cell.angle_beta   90.00
_cell.angle_gamma   90.00
#
_symmetry.space_group_name_H-M   'P 1'
#
loop_
_entity.id
_entity.type
_entity.pdbx_description
1 polymer ?
#
loop_
_entity_poly.entity_id
_entity_poly.type
_entity_poly.pdbx_seq_one_letter_code
_entity_poly.pdbx_strand_id
1 'polypeptide(L)'
;MSKTKVLASILIIAAMLFAQVGLAAAAPAEQETTSITGTIQSITTETDANGTTTVLVTLVDTQGTTQTVRLSVETAVTLGLVTLDPTTGAPAVDQTKVGQSVEIDPTTVIPDEPVEEEPLHPIAALLGSFFGVDGSIIDEYHQDGFGFGVIAQALWMSKNLNGDATLAGLILEAKKTGDYSAFILPDGTVPTNWGQFKKAISDKKNNLGVIVSGKAENDNTPPAGDQQENGKGKDKDKGNGNGNGNGKNKP
;
A
#
# COMPACT_ATOMS: atom_id res chain seq x y z
N MET A 1 -1.91 -9.80 -38.71
CA MET A 1 -2.52 -8.44 -38.71
C MET A 1 -3.63 -8.24 -37.67
N SER A 2 -4.13 -9.29 -36.99
CA SER A 2 -5.14 -9.15 -35.92
C SER A 2 -4.56 -8.70 -34.57
N LYS A 3 -3.30 -9.03 -34.27
CA LYS A 3 -2.66 -8.75 -32.98
C LYS A 3 -2.35 -7.25 -32.76
N THR A 4 -2.06 -6.50 -33.81
CA THR A 4 -1.78 -5.05 -33.73
C THR A 4 -3.04 -4.22 -33.48
N LYS A 5 -4.22 -4.71 -33.87
CA LYS A 5 -5.50 -4.03 -33.63
C LYS A 5 -5.98 -4.17 -32.18
N VAL A 6 -5.67 -5.29 -31.53
CA VAL A 6 -6.00 -5.52 -30.12
C VAL A 6 -5.14 -4.64 -29.19
N LEU A 7 -3.84 -4.50 -29.49
CA LEU A 7 -2.93 -3.66 -28.73
C LEU A 7 -3.30 -2.16 -28.80
N ALA A 8 -3.71 -1.67 -29.97
CA ALA A 8 -4.16 -0.29 -30.13
C ALA A 8 -5.46 0.01 -29.36
N SER A 9 -6.38 -0.95 -29.30
CA SER A 9 -7.65 -0.78 -28.56
C SER A 9 -7.45 -0.73 -27.05
N ILE A 10 -6.50 -1.52 -26.51
CA ILE A 10 -6.20 -1.52 -25.07
C ILE A 10 -5.51 -0.22 -24.66
N LEU A 11 -4.64 0.32 -25.51
CA LEU A 11 -3.89 1.54 -25.22
C LEU A 11 -4.79 2.80 -25.19
N ILE A 12 -5.84 2.83 -26.02
CA ILE A 12 -6.85 3.92 -26.01
C ILE A 12 -7.73 3.86 -24.76
N ILE A 13 -8.14 2.67 -24.33
CA ILE A 13 -8.92 2.49 -23.08
C ILE A 13 -8.07 2.87 -21.86
N ALA A 14 -6.79 2.49 -21.85
CA ALA A 14 -5.87 2.90 -20.79
C ALA A 14 -5.67 4.42 -20.76
N ALA A 15 -5.51 5.09 -21.90
CA ALA A 15 -5.39 6.55 -21.96
C ALA A 15 -6.65 7.30 -21.50
N MET A 16 -7.86 6.74 -21.71
CA MET A 16 -9.11 7.32 -21.19
C MET A 16 -9.25 7.19 -19.67
N LEU A 17 -8.65 6.16 -19.06
CA LEU A 17 -8.69 5.98 -17.60
C LEU A 17 -7.79 6.99 -16.86
N PHE A 18 -6.72 7.48 -17.48
CA PHE A 18 -5.84 8.49 -16.87
C PHE A 18 -6.35 9.94 -17.02
N ALA A 19 -7.41 10.18 -17.81
CA ALA A 19 -7.96 11.52 -18.01
C ALA A 19 -8.91 11.99 -16.89
N GLN A 20 -9.23 11.15 -15.91
CA GLN A 20 -10.17 11.50 -14.83
C GLN A 20 -9.52 11.93 -13.51
N VAL A 21 -8.19 11.91 -13.38
CA VAL A 21 -7.51 12.50 -12.22
C VAL A 21 -7.17 13.96 -12.49
N GLY A 22 -8.22 14.78 -12.62
CA GLY A 22 -8.07 16.22 -12.48
C GLY A 22 -7.60 16.50 -11.06
N LEU A 23 -6.46 17.19 -10.92
CA LEU A 23 -6.04 17.78 -9.66
C LEU A 23 -7.15 18.73 -9.20
N ALA A 24 -8.02 18.26 -8.33
CA ALA A 24 -8.96 19.09 -7.62
C ALA A 24 -8.12 19.94 -6.66
N ALA A 25 -7.71 21.12 -7.12
CA ALA A 25 -7.28 22.17 -6.23
C ALA A 25 -8.49 22.48 -5.34
N ALA A 26 -8.46 21.99 -4.11
CA ALA A 26 -9.44 22.28 -3.07
C ALA A 26 -9.34 23.77 -2.70
N ALA A 27 -9.94 24.63 -3.52
CA ALA A 27 -10.40 25.91 -3.04
C ALA A 27 -11.39 25.64 -1.90
N PRO A 28 -11.43 26.47 -0.83
CA PRO A 28 -12.45 26.35 0.21
C PRO A 28 -13.81 26.29 -0.49
N ALA A 29 -14.54 25.18 -0.36
CA ALA A 29 -15.84 25.06 -0.97
C ALA A 29 -16.70 26.19 -0.38
N GLU A 30 -17.11 27.15 -1.22
CA GLU A 30 -18.18 28.05 -0.85
C GLU A 30 -19.37 27.16 -0.52
N GLN A 31 -19.73 27.12 0.76
CA GLN A 31 -20.79 26.27 1.28
C GLN A 31 -22.08 26.69 0.58
N GLU A 32 -22.58 25.86 -0.34
CA GLU A 32 -23.81 26.14 -1.06
C GLU A 32 -24.92 26.37 -0.02
N THR A 33 -25.54 27.55 -0.05
CA THR A 33 -26.59 27.92 0.92
C THR A 33 -27.95 27.28 0.61
N THR A 34 -27.99 26.39 -0.38
CA THR A 34 -29.21 25.66 -0.76
C THR A 34 -29.42 24.49 0.17
N SER A 35 -30.63 24.37 0.72
CA SER A 35 -31.02 23.24 1.57
C SER A 35 -30.69 21.91 0.90
N ILE A 36 -30.07 21.00 1.65
CA ILE A 36 -29.78 19.64 1.21
C ILE A 36 -31.06 18.83 1.38
N THR A 37 -31.66 18.38 0.28
CA THR A 37 -32.91 17.60 0.29
C THR A 37 -32.68 16.23 -0.33
N GLY A 38 -33.09 15.18 0.37
CA GLY A 38 -32.95 13.82 -0.15
C GLY A 38 -33.72 12.78 0.67
N THR A 39 -33.76 11.56 0.14
CA THR A 39 -34.28 10.39 0.85
C THR A 39 -33.15 9.73 1.63
N ILE A 40 -33.38 9.46 2.92
CA ILE A 40 -32.40 8.83 3.80
C ILE A 40 -32.19 7.38 3.39
N GLN A 41 -30.95 7.01 3.08
CA GLN A 41 -30.56 5.62 2.80
C GLN A 41 -29.98 4.94 4.03
N SER A 42 -29.19 5.65 4.82
CA SER A 42 -28.61 5.13 6.06
C SER A 42 -28.32 6.25 7.04
N ILE A 43 -28.34 5.90 8.32
CA ILE A 43 -27.95 6.75 9.44
C ILE A 43 -27.01 5.92 10.30
N THR A 44 -25.81 6.42 10.54
CA THR A 44 -24.80 5.78 11.39
C THR A 44 -24.19 6.79 12.34
N THR A 45 -23.73 6.34 13.49
CA THR A 45 -22.98 7.17 14.46
C THR A 45 -21.51 6.80 14.41
N GLU A 46 -20.62 7.79 14.43
CA GLU A 46 -19.19 7.57 14.68
C GLU A 46 -18.75 8.37 15.91
N THR A 47 -17.67 7.93 16.54
CA THR A 47 -17.03 8.68 17.63
C THR A 47 -15.57 8.90 17.25
N ASP A 48 -15.13 10.16 17.27
CA ASP A 48 -13.75 10.52 16.95
C ASP A 48 -12.78 10.14 18.09
N ALA A 49 -11.48 10.33 17.86
CA ALA A 49 -10.43 10.08 18.86
C ALA A 49 -10.55 10.97 20.11
N ASN A 50 -11.27 12.09 20.02
CA ASN A 50 -11.53 13.01 21.13
C ASN A 50 -12.78 12.63 21.94
N GLY A 51 -13.52 11.60 21.52
CA GLY A 51 -14.78 11.18 22.14
C GLY A 51 -16.01 11.94 21.65
N THR A 52 -15.87 12.80 20.64
CA THR A 52 -16.99 13.51 20.01
C THR A 52 -17.77 12.54 19.14
N THR A 53 -19.05 12.35 19.45
CA THR A 53 -19.92 11.53 18.61
C THR A 53 -20.61 12.40 17.57
N THR A 54 -20.57 11.97 16.30
CA THR A 54 -21.29 12.61 15.19
C THR A 54 -22.21 11.61 14.50
N VAL A 55 -23.17 12.12 13.74
CA VAL A 55 -24.14 11.31 13.00
C VAL A 55 -23.89 11.49 11.51
N LEU A 56 -23.57 10.41 10.82
CA LEU A 56 -23.43 10.37 9.37
C LEU A 56 -24.77 9.95 8.77
N VAL A 57 -25.28 10.78 7.86
CA VAL A 57 -26.53 10.54 7.17
C VAL A 57 -26.24 10.44 5.68
N THR A 58 -26.50 9.29 5.10
CA THR A 58 -26.42 9.10 3.65
C THR A 58 -27.77 9.37 3.02
N LEU A 59 -27.82 10.29 2.08
CA LEU A 59 -29.00 10.73 1.36
C LEU A 59 -28.87 10.41 -0.12
N VAL A 60 -30.00 10.16 -0.77
CA VAL A 60 -30.11 10.17 -2.23
C VAL A 60 -31.01 11.32 -2.63
N ASP A 61 -30.51 12.21 -3.47
CA ASP A 61 -31.27 13.34 -3.98
C ASP A 61 -32.32 12.91 -5.04
N THR A 62 -33.08 13.88 -5.56
CA THR A 62 -34.08 13.61 -6.60
C THR A 62 -33.50 13.19 -7.96
N GLN A 63 -32.20 13.36 -8.17
CA GLN A 63 -31.47 12.97 -9.38
C GLN A 63 -30.83 11.58 -9.24
N GLY A 64 -30.92 10.95 -8.06
CA GLY A 64 -30.29 9.67 -7.76
C GLY A 64 -28.83 9.79 -7.30
N THR A 65 -28.33 11.00 -7.05
CA THR A 65 -26.99 11.24 -6.53
C THR A 65 -26.97 10.96 -5.03
N THR A 66 -25.99 10.15 -4.60
CA THR A 66 -25.77 9.88 -3.18
C THR A 66 -24.83 10.92 -2.59
N GLN A 67 -25.16 11.44 -1.41
CA GLN A 67 -24.25 12.26 -0.60
C GLN A 67 -24.31 11.84 0.87
N THR A 68 -23.19 11.97 1.57
CA THR A 68 -23.13 11.74 3.01
C THR A 68 -22.91 13.07 3.70
N VAL A 69 -23.70 13.36 4.74
CA VAL A 69 -23.53 14.57 5.56
C VAL A 69 -23.23 14.16 6.99
N ARG A 70 -22.30 14.89 7.63
CA ARG A 70 -21.96 14.73 9.03
C ARG A 70 -22.69 15.78 9.86
N LEU A 71 -23.44 15.36 10.86
CA LEU A 71 -24.23 16.21 11.74
C LEU A 71 -23.78 16.06 13.19
N SER A 72 -23.96 17.14 13.96
CA SER A 72 -23.90 17.03 15.41
C SER A 72 -25.05 16.16 15.94
N VAL A 73 -24.85 15.53 17.10
CA VAL A 73 -25.93 14.76 17.76
C VAL A 73 -27.14 15.65 18.06
N GLU A 74 -26.93 16.90 18.49
CA GLU A 74 -28.00 17.85 18.77
C GLU A 74 -28.85 18.16 17.53
N THR A 75 -28.19 18.42 16.39
CA THR A 75 -28.87 18.63 15.10
C THR A 75 -29.64 17.37 14.68
N ALA A 76 -29.03 16.19 14.80
CA ALA A 76 -29.67 14.93 14.44
C ALA A 76 -30.89 14.61 15.33
N VAL A 77 -30.85 14.94 16.63
CA VAL A 77 -32.01 14.83 17.54
C VAL A 77 -33.11 15.80 17.13
N THR A 78 -32.76 17.05 16.79
CA THR A 78 -33.73 18.07 16.35
C THR A 78 -34.45 17.66 15.07
N LEU A 79 -33.75 16.99 14.16
CA LEU A 79 -34.31 16.42 12.94
C LEU A 79 -35.06 15.08 13.18
N GLY A 80 -35.00 14.54 14.40
CA GLY A 80 -35.60 13.25 14.75
C GLY A 80 -34.94 12.04 14.09
N LEU A 81 -33.67 12.17 13.68
CA LEU A 81 -32.88 11.08 13.07
C LEU A 81 -32.29 10.15 14.13
N VAL A 82 -32.05 10.68 15.32
CA VAL A 82 -31.56 9.93 16.47
C VAL A 82 -32.35 10.32 17.72
N THR A 83 -32.38 9.41 18.69
CA THR A 83 -32.90 9.65 20.04
C THR A 83 -31.77 9.44 21.04
N LEU A 84 -31.82 10.11 22.20
CA LEU A 84 -30.82 9.87 23.25
C LEU A 84 -31.34 8.82 24.22
N ASP A 85 -30.50 7.83 24.51
CA ASP A 85 -30.78 6.87 25.57
C ASP A 85 -30.87 7.62 26.92
N PRO A 86 -31.97 7.45 27.68
CA PRO A 86 -32.20 8.24 28.90
C PRO A 86 -31.24 7.89 30.04
N THR A 87 -30.56 6.75 29.98
CA THR A 87 -29.66 6.25 31.02
C THR A 87 -28.21 6.61 30.70
N THR A 88 -27.79 6.41 29.45
CA THR A 88 -26.39 6.56 29.03
C THR A 88 -26.12 7.87 28.30
N GLY A 89 -27.15 8.54 27.79
CA GLY A 89 -27.01 9.71 26.92
C GLY A 89 -26.46 9.38 25.54
N ALA A 90 -26.28 8.10 25.20
CA ALA A 90 -25.77 7.70 23.90
C ALA A 90 -26.83 7.89 22.79
N PRO A 91 -26.44 8.36 21.59
CA PRO A 91 -27.37 8.48 20.47
C PRO A 91 -27.75 7.10 19.93
N ALA A 92 -29.04 6.83 19.84
CA ALA A 92 -29.65 5.68 19.22
C ALA A 92 -30.35 6.10 17.93
N VAL A 93 -29.94 5.50 16.81
CA VAL A 93 -30.47 5.80 15.47
C VAL A 93 -31.94 5.39 15.36
N ASP A 94 -32.79 6.29 14.85
CA ASP A 94 -34.17 5.98 14.51
C ASP A 94 -34.26 5.39 13.09
N GLN A 95 -34.24 4.05 13.02
CA GLN A 95 -34.32 3.32 11.75
C GLN A 95 -35.63 3.56 10.99
N THR A 96 -36.68 4.08 11.65
CA THR A 96 -37.95 4.37 10.96
C THR A 96 -37.84 5.55 9.99
N LYS A 97 -36.77 6.35 10.11
CA LYS A 97 -36.47 7.47 9.22
C LYS A 97 -35.81 7.05 7.91
N VAL A 98 -35.22 5.86 7.84
CA VAL A 98 -34.67 5.34 6.58
C VAL A 98 -35.79 5.18 5.55
N GLY A 99 -35.57 5.71 4.35
CA GLY A 99 -36.56 5.79 3.28
C GLY A 99 -37.47 7.01 3.34
N GLN A 100 -37.36 7.88 4.36
CA GLN A 100 -38.10 9.14 4.42
C GLN A 100 -37.29 10.29 3.79
N SER A 101 -38.00 11.30 3.29
CA SER A 101 -37.38 12.54 2.84
C SER A 101 -37.00 13.40 4.03
N VAL A 102 -35.85 14.05 3.96
CA VAL A 102 -35.39 15.04 4.95
C VAL A 102 -34.81 16.26 4.23
N GLU A 103 -34.95 17.41 4.87
CA GLU A 103 -34.32 18.66 4.48
C GLU A 103 -33.31 19.05 5.57
N ILE A 104 -32.06 19.28 5.19
CA ILE A 104 -30.95 19.59 6.08
C ILE A 104 -30.40 20.96 5.72
N ASP A 105 -30.28 21.81 6.72
CA ASP A 105 -29.65 23.12 6.58
C ASP A 105 -28.13 22.92 6.39
N PRO A 106 -27.54 23.36 5.26
CA PRO A 106 -26.12 23.18 4.98
C PRO A 106 -25.22 23.83 6.02
N THR A 107 -25.69 24.86 6.74
CA THR A 107 -24.93 25.52 7.81
C THR A 107 -24.77 24.66 9.05
N THR A 108 -25.59 23.61 9.20
CA THR A 108 -25.52 22.65 10.31
C THR A 108 -24.67 21.43 10.00
N VAL A 109 -24.24 21.27 8.74
CA VAL A 109 -23.36 20.21 8.32
C VAL A 109 -21.96 20.51 8.83
N ILE A 110 -21.40 19.57 9.58
CA ILE A 110 -20.00 19.61 9.99
C ILE A 110 -19.20 19.31 8.72
N PRO A 111 -18.33 20.24 8.27
CA PRO A 111 -17.46 19.97 7.14
C PRO A 111 -16.67 18.70 7.42
N ASP A 112 -16.55 17.83 6.43
CA ASP A 112 -15.59 16.74 6.55
C ASP A 112 -14.22 17.37 6.79
N GLU A 113 -13.56 16.94 7.87
CA GLU A 113 -12.17 17.31 8.05
C GLU A 113 -11.43 16.83 6.80
N PRO A 114 -10.64 17.70 6.15
CA PRO A 114 -9.80 17.25 5.06
C PRO A 114 -8.97 16.12 5.65
N VAL A 115 -9.15 14.91 5.11
CA VAL A 115 -8.22 13.83 5.37
C VAL A 115 -6.89 14.38 4.86
N GLU A 116 -6.02 14.79 5.78
CA GLU A 116 -4.66 15.14 5.39
C GLU A 116 -4.06 13.85 4.87
N GLU A 117 -4.07 13.69 3.55
CA GLU A 117 -3.29 12.67 2.88
C GLU A 117 -1.85 12.91 3.34
N GLU A 118 -1.37 12.08 4.26
CA GLU A 118 -0.01 12.20 4.73
C GLU A 118 0.90 12.20 3.50
N PRO A 119 1.83 13.16 3.39
CA PRO A 119 2.66 13.28 2.21
C PRO A 119 3.45 11.99 2.03
N LEU A 120 3.07 11.21 1.01
CA LEU A 120 3.72 9.97 0.60
C LEU A 120 5.24 10.13 0.61
N HIS A 121 5.94 9.23 1.31
CA HIS A 121 7.39 9.31 1.37
C HIS A 121 7.97 9.21 -0.05
N PRO A 122 8.92 10.08 -0.44
CA PRO A 122 9.40 10.16 -1.82
C PRO A 122 10.01 8.84 -2.33
N ILE A 123 10.62 8.06 -1.44
CA ILE A 123 11.13 6.72 -1.77
C ILE A 123 9.99 5.72 -1.96
N ALA A 124 8.90 5.82 -1.20
CA ALA A 124 7.73 4.95 -1.36
C ALA A 124 7.08 5.17 -2.73
N ALA A 125 6.88 6.43 -3.11
CA ALA A 125 6.39 6.81 -4.45
C ALA A 125 7.32 6.31 -5.58
N LEU A 126 8.64 6.46 -5.41
CA LEU A 126 9.63 5.99 -6.41
C LEU A 126 9.60 4.46 -6.57
N LEU A 127 9.58 3.73 -5.47
CA LEU A 127 9.51 2.26 -5.50
C LEU A 127 8.16 1.80 -6.06
N GLY A 128 7.07 2.49 -5.71
CA GLY A 128 5.73 2.20 -6.24
C GLY A 128 5.70 2.33 -7.76
N SER A 129 6.23 3.44 -8.28
CA SER A 129 6.39 3.65 -9.72
C SER A 129 7.27 2.58 -10.38
N PHE A 130 8.40 2.20 -9.75
CA PHE A 130 9.32 1.22 -10.32
C PHE A 130 8.76 -0.21 -10.36
N PHE A 131 8.01 -0.61 -9.32
CA PHE A 131 7.44 -1.95 -9.21
C PHE A 131 6.01 -2.06 -9.72
N GLY A 132 5.35 -0.94 -10.06
CA GLY A 132 3.95 -0.90 -10.45
C GLY A 132 3.01 -1.19 -9.28
N VAL A 133 3.36 -0.72 -8.09
CA VAL A 133 2.63 -0.90 -6.83
C VAL A 133 2.23 0.47 -6.29
N ASP A 134 1.12 0.55 -5.55
CA ASP A 134 0.73 1.77 -4.87
C ASP A 134 1.82 2.20 -3.86
N GLY A 135 2.21 3.48 -3.92
CA GLY A 135 3.20 4.04 -3.00
C GLY A 135 2.73 3.95 -1.55
N SER A 136 1.42 4.03 -1.29
CA SER A 136 0.86 4.02 0.07
C SER A 136 1.09 2.67 0.75
N ILE A 137 0.99 1.56 0.01
CA ILE A 137 1.30 0.21 0.51
C ILE A 137 2.78 0.12 0.92
N ILE A 138 3.68 0.76 0.17
CA ILE A 138 5.11 0.76 0.46
C ILE A 138 5.40 1.62 1.69
N ASP A 139 4.65 2.71 1.86
CA ASP A 139 4.75 3.57 3.04
C ASP A 139 4.25 2.84 4.29
N GLU A 140 3.13 2.12 4.21
CA GLU A 140 2.63 1.23 5.28
C GLU A 140 3.70 0.22 5.73
N TYR A 141 4.37 -0.45 4.79
CA TYR A 141 5.49 -1.34 5.13
C TYR A 141 6.65 -0.59 5.79
N HIS A 142 6.90 0.67 5.43
CA HIS A 142 7.90 1.46 6.14
C HIS A 142 7.47 1.76 7.57
N GLN A 143 6.22 2.16 7.77
CA GLN A 143 5.64 2.45 9.09
C GLN A 143 5.67 1.21 10.00
N ASP A 144 5.57 0.01 9.43
CA ASP A 144 5.77 -1.28 10.12
C ASP A 144 7.21 -1.56 10.58
N GLY A 145 8.15 -0.65 10.28
CA GLY A 145 9.55 -0.70 10.70
C GLY A 145 10.50 -1.31 9.68
N PHE A 146 10.05 -1.61 8.45
CA PHE A 146 10.93 -2.10 7.41
C PHE A 146 11.66 -0.94 6.72
N GLY A 147 12.98 -1.06 6.56
CA GLY A 147 13.73 -0.11 5.74
C GLY A 147 13.42 -0.29 4.25
N PHE A 148 13.38 0.80 3.47
CA PHE A 148 13.10 0.77 2.03
C PHE A 148 13.95 -0.21 1.22
N GLY A 149 15.21 -0.42 1.60
CA GLY A 149 16.07 -1.41 0.93
C GLY A 149 15.61 -2.86 1.13
N VAL A 150 14.95 -3.16 2.25
CA VAL A 150 14.33 -4.47 2.52
C VAL A 150 13.02 -4.59 1.75
N ILE A 151 12.20 -3.53 1.74
CA ILE A 151 10.94 -3.49 0.99
C ILE A 151 11.19 -3.69 -0.51
N ALA A 152 12.17 -2.98 -1.09
CA ALA A 152 12.57 -3.16 -2.48
C ALA A 152 13.04 -4.60 -2.79
N GLN A 153 13.74 -5.26 -1.86
CA GLN A 153 14.13 -6.67 -2.01
C GLN A 153 12.93 -7.61 -1.97
N ALA A 154 11.95 -7.35 -1.10
CA ALA A 154 10.72 -8.13 -1.01
C ALA A 154 9.87 -7.99 -2.28
N LEU A 155 9.66 -6.77 -2.77
CA LEU A 155 8.98 -6.48 -4.03
C LEU A 155 9.65 -7.18 -5.21
N TRP A 156 10.99 -7.15 -5.28
CA TRP A 156 11.75 -7.86 -6.30
C TRP A 156 11.62 -9.38 -6.19
N MET A 157 11.66 -9.95 -4.99
CA MET A 157 11.45 -11.39 -4.82
C MET A 157 10.04 -11.80 -5.21
N SER A 158 9.03 -11.02 -4.80
CA SER A 158 7.64 -11.22 -5.20
C SER A 158 7.52 -11.25 -6.72
N LYS A 159 8.11 -10.28 -7.42
CA LYS A 159 8.10 -10.22 -8.89
C LYS A 159 8.74 -11.44 -9.55
N ASN A 160 9.84 -11.97 -9.01
CA ASN A 160 10.48 -13.19 -9.55
C ASN A 160 9.65 -14.45 -9.26
N LEU A 161 8.79 -14.41 -8.25
CA LEU A 161 7.82 -15.46 -7.96
C LEU A 161 6.48 -15.25 -8.69
N ASN A 162 6.42 -14.29 -9.63
CA ASN A 162 5.20 -13.86 -10.33
C ASN A 162 4.06 -13.41 -9.38
N GLY A 163 4.41 -12.81 -8.24
CA GLY A 163 3.47 -12.24 -7.29
C GLY A 163 3.32 -10.72 -7.39
N ASP A 164 2.57 -10.18 -6.44
CA ASP A 164 2.16 -8.78 -6.32
C ASP A 164 2.64 -8.16 -4.99
N ALA A 165 2.08 -7.01 -4.62
CA ALA A 165 2.34 -6.37 -3.33
C ALA A 165 1.96 -7.26 -2.15
N THR A 166 0.87 -8.02 -2.26
CA THR A 166 0.42 -8.98 -1.23
C THR A 166 1.50 -10.02 -0.93
N LEU A 167 2.07 -10.63 -1.98
CA LEU A 167 3.17 -11.58 -1.79
C LEU A 167 4.43 -10.90 -1.21
N ALA A 168 4.70 -9.64 -1.56
CA ALA A 168 5.79 -8.88 -0.94
C ALA A 168 5.56 -8.69 0.57
N GLY A 169 4.32 -8.40 0.99
CA GLY A 169 3.92 -8.35 2.39
C GLY A 169 4.17 -9.67 3.13
N LEU A 170 3.80 -10.82 2.54
CA LEU A 170 4.08 -12.15 3.10
C LEU A 170 5.60 -12.40 3.25
N ILE A 171 6.39 -11.95 2.28
CA ILE A 171 7.86 -12.07 2.31
C ILE A 171 8.45 -11.20 3.44
N LEU A 172 7.92 -10.01 3.66
CA LEU A 172 8.32 -9.12 4.75
C LEU A 172 7.95 -9.70 6.12
N GLU A 173 6.75 -10.27 6.24
CA GLU A 173 6.31 -10.92 7.48
C GLU A 173 7.17 -12.14 7.82
N ALA A 174 7.45 -13.00 6.84
CA ALA A 174 8.38 -14.11 7.01
C ALA A 174 9.80 -13.66 7.39
N LYS A 175 10.23 -12.49 6.92
CA LYS A 175 11.49 -11.89 7.34
C LYS A 175 11.47 -11.44 8.80
N LYS A 176 10.36 -10.85 9.25
CA LYS A 176 10.15 -10.35 10.61
C LYS A 176 10.05 -11.49 11.62
N THR A 177 9.28 -12.53 11.29
CA THR A 177 9.05 -13.70 12.15
C THR A 177 10.17 -14.73 12.07
N GLY A 178 10.88 -14.79 10.94
CA GLY A 178 11.83 -15.86 10.64
C GLY A 178 11.17 -17.15 10.14
N ASP A 179 9.85 -17.17 9.96
CA ASP A 179 9.11 -18.32 9.45
C ASP A 179 8.89 -18.20 7.94
N TYR A 180 9.53 -19.07 7.18
CA TYR A 180 9.42 -19.14 5.72
C TYR A 180 8.66 -20.38 5.24
N SER A 181 7.96 -21.09 6.14
CA SER A 181 7.23 -22.31 5.82
C SER A 181 6.20 -22.15 4.68
N ALA A 182 5.71 -20.93 4.46
CA ALA A 182 4.83 -20.59 3.35
C ALA A 182 5.51 -20.61 1.97
N PHE A 183 6.84 -20.66 1.89
CA PHE A 183 7.61 -20.59 0.64
C PHE A 183 8.28 -21.92 0.33
N ILE A 184 7.92 -22.49 -0.82
CA ILE A 184 8.56 -23.68 -1.38
C ILE A 184 9.45 -23.24 -2.54
N LEU A 185 10.75 -23.53 -2.42
CA LEU A 185 11.74 -23.23 -3.45
C LEU A 185 11.59 -24.21 -4.65
N PRO A 186 12.16 -23.88 -5.82
CA PRO A 186 12.11 -24.76 -7.00
C PRO A 186 12.71 -26.15 -6.78
N ASP A 187 13.61 -26.30 -5.80
CA ASP A 187 14.19 -27.59 -5.40
C ASP A 187 13.33 -28.38 -4.40
N GLY A 188 12.12 -27.87 -4.08
CA GLY A 188 11.19 -28.46 -3.13
C GLY A 188 11.51 -28.19 -1.66
N THR A 189 12.56 -27.42 -1.36
CA THR A 189 12.95 -27.11 0.02
C THR A 189 12.29 -25.83 0.54
N VAL A 190 12.19 -25.72 1.86
CA VAL A 190 11.75 -24.50 2.55
C VAL A 190 12.99 -23.71 2.98
N PRO A 191 13.10 -22.40 2.68
CA PRO A 191 14.24 -21.62 3.12
C PRO A 191 14.23 -21.48 4.64
N THR A 192 15.40 -21.54 5.30
CA THR A 192 15.47 -21.40 6.77
C THR A 192 15.78 -19.97 7.22
N ASN A 193 16.17 -19.10 6.28
CA ASN A 193 16.50 -17.72 6.56
C ASN A 193 16.46 -16.86 5.29
N TRP A 194 16.43 -15.54 5.50
CA TRP A 194 16.40 -14.51 4.45
C TRP A 194 17.49 -14.68 3.38
N GLY A 195 18.71 -15.04 3.79
CA GLY A 195 19.84 -15.19 2.88
C GLY A 195 19.66 -16.38 1.94
N GLN A 196 19.18 -17.52 2.46
CA GLN A 196 18.83 -18.68 1.65
C GLN A 196 17.68 -18.38 0.70
N PHE A 197 16.63 -17.71 1.19
CA PHE A 197 15.48 -17.36 0.37
C PHE A 197 15.87 -16.46 -0.81
N LYS A 198 16.61 -15.38 -0.53
CA LYS A 198 17.15 -14.50 -1.57
C LYS A 198 18.02 -15.24 -2.58
N LYS A 199 18.91 -16.12 -2.11
CA LYS A 199 19.83 -16.85 -2.97
C LYS A 199 19.10 -17.81 -3.91
N ALA A 200 18.03 -18.43 -3.43
CA ALA A 200 17.22 -19.35 -4.22
C ALA A 200 16.40 -18.63 -5.30
N ILE A 201 16.02 -17.37 -5.06
CA ILE A 201 15.29 -16.54 -6.04
C ILE A 201 16.26 -15.81 -6.99
N SER A 202 17.46 -15.47 -6.52
CA SER A 202 18.47 -14.79 -7.34
C SER A 202 19.16 -15.78 -8.29
N ASP A 203 18.48 -16.16 -9.36
CA ASP A 203 19.20 -16.73 -10.50
C ASP A 203 20.20 -15.71 -11.03
N LYS A 204 21.41 -16.17 -11.38
CA LYS A 204 22.63 -15.37 -11.59
C LYS A 204 22.54 -14.25 -12.64
N LYS A 205 21.42 -14.09 -13.34
CA LYS A 205 21.22 -13.11 -14.41
C LYS A 205 20.39 -11.87 -14.02
N ASN A 206 19.55 -11.92 -12.98
CA ASN A 206 18.57 -10.86 -12.68
C ASN A 206 18.69 -10.31 -11.26
N ASN A 207 19.87 -9.83 -10.86
CA ASN A 207 19.99 -9.20 -9.55
C ASN A 207 19.30 -7.82 -9.52
N LEU A 208 18.83 -7.40 -8.34
CA LEU A 208 18.13 -6.12 -8.15
C LEU A 208 18.94 -4.93 -8.71
N GLY A 209 20.27 -4.95 -8.57
CA GLY A 209 21.15 -3.89 -9.08
C GLY A 209 21.17 -3.79 -10.60
N VAL A 210 21.07 -4.91 -11.33
CA VAL A 210 21.00 -4.96 -12.80
C VAL A 210 19.67 -4.40 -13.29
N ILE A 211 18.57 -4.66 -12.57
CA ILE A 211 17.23 -4.14 -12.91
C ILE A 211 17.15 -2.64 -12.60
N VAL A 212 17.64 -2.21 -11.43
CA VAL A 212 17.65 -0.78 -11.02
C VAL A 212 18.59 0.06 -11.88
N SER A 213 19.68 -0.51 -12.41
CA SER A 213 20.59 0.19 -13.34
C SER A 213 20.12 0.17 -14.80
N GLY A 214 18.94 -0.37 -15.11
CA GLY A 214 18.42 -0.46 -16.48
C GLY A 214 19.23 -1.39 -17.40
N LYS A 215 20.10 -2.24 -16.83
CA LYS A 215 20.94 -3.21 -17.56
C LYS A 215 20.30 -4.59 -17.68
N ALA A 216 19.04 -4.75 -17.28
CA ALA A 216 18.28 -5.96 -17.56
C ALA A 216 17.98 -6.03 -19.08
N GLU A 217 18.92 -6.58 -19.84
CA GLU A 217 18.77 -6.72 -21.29
C GLU A 217 17.60 -7.65 -21.66
N ASN A 218 16.82 -7.21 -22.65
CA ASN A 218 15.89 -8.05 -23.39
C ASN A 218 16.66 -9.21 -24.04
N ASP A 219 16.30 -10.44 -23.67
CA ASP A 219 16.83 -11.71 -24.19
C ASP A 219 16.52 -11.90 -25.69
N ASN A 220 17.23 -11.19 -26.58
CA ASN A 220 17.24 -11.49 -28.02
C ASN A 220 18.49 -10.98 -28.76
N THR A 221 19.66 -11.05 -28.13
CA THR A 221 20.93 -10.83 -28.84
C THR A 221 21.91 -11.98 -28.56
N PRO A 222 22.41 -12.70 -29.60
CA PRO A 222 23.50 -13.67 -29.43
C PRO A 222 24.78 -12.97 -28.97
N PRO A 223 25.72 -13.68 -28.32
CA PRO A 223 26.78 -13.06 -27.55
C PRO A 223 27.81 -12.40 -28.46
N ALA A 224 27.88 -11.07 -28.43
CA ALA A 224 29.07 -10.33 -28.82
C ALA A 224 29.79 -9.93 -27.54
N GLY A 225 31.00 -10.45 -27.37
CA GLY A 225 31.79 -10.23 -26.17
C GLY A 225 32.18 -8.77 -26.01
N ASP A 226 32.19 -8.33 -24.74
CA ASP A 226 33.26 -7.52 -24.21
C ASP A 226 33.42 -7.85 -22.73
N GLN A 227 34.58 -8.43 -22.41
CA GLN A 227 35.06 -8.60 -21.05
C GLN A 227 35.40 -7.21 -20.51
N GLN A 228 34.63 -6.72 -19.54
CA GLN A 228 35.09 -5.64 -18.68
C GLN A 228 35.55 -6.24 -17.36
N GLU A 229 36.88 -6.45 -17.27
CA GLU A 229 37.60 -6.80 -16.06
C GLU A 229 37.31 -5.77 -14.96
N ASN A 230 36.99 -6.24 -13.75
CA ASN A 230 37.12 -5.45 -12.54
C ASN A 230 37.52 -6.33 -11.35
N GLY A 231 38.71 -6.04 -10.81
CA GLY A 231 39.00 -6.08 -9.37
C GLY A 231 39.26 -7.44 -8.72
N LYS A 232 40.42 -8.04 -9.02
CA LYS A 232 40.95 -9.23 -8.35
C LYS A 232 41.60 -8.87 -7.01
N GLY A 233 40.81 -8.78 -5.93
CA GLY A 233 41.31 -8.77 -4.55
C GLY A 233 41.59 -10.19 -4.05
N LYS A 234 42.78 -10.71 -4.34
CA LYS A 234 43.33 -11.90 -3.67
C LYS A 234 43.97 -11.44 -2.37
N ASP A 235 43.43 -11.88 -1.23
CA ASP A 235 44.24 -12.22 -0.06
C ASP A 235 43.56 -13.39 0.67
N LYS A 236 44.09 -14.58 0.39
CA LYS A 236 43.88 -15.80 1.19
C LYS A 236 45.23 -16.12 1.82
N ASP A 237 45.52 -15.52 2.96
CA ASP A 237 46.60 -16.01 3.81
C ASP A 237 46.10 -17.20 4.62
N LYS A 238 46.54 -18.39 4.20
CA LYS A 238 46.46 -19.63 4.96
C LYS A 238 47.67 -19.71 5.89
N GLY A 239 47.51 -19.28 7.13
CA GLY A 239 48.45 -19.60 8.21
C GLY A 239 48.16 -20.98 8.80
N ASN A 240 48.83 -22.02 8.30
CA ASN A 240 48.78 -23.38 8.84
C ASN A 240 49.91 -23.56 9.88
N GLY A 241 49.64 -23.24 11.14
CA GLY A 241 50.60 -23.34 12.25
C GLY A 241 50.42 -24.62 13.06
N ASN A 242 50.93 -25.74 12.57
CA ASN A 242 51.01 -27.00 13.32
C ASN A 242 52.41 -27.09 13.96
N GLY A 243 52.53 -26.69 15.23
CA GLY A 243 53.80 -26.67 15.97
C GLY A 243 53.72 -27.51 17.25
N ASN A 244 53.90 -28.82 17.13
CA ASN A 244 54.12 -29.73 18.25
C ASN A 244 55.63 -29.92 18.43
N GLY A 245 56.20 -29.41 19.52
CA GLY A 245 57.63 -29.48 19.83
C GLY A 245 57.85 -29.84 21.30
N ASN A 246 57.97 -31.15 21.55
CA ASN A 246 58.38 -31.73 22.83
C ASN A 246 59.92 -31.91 22.80
N GLY A 247 60.66 -31.40 23.79
CA GLY A 247 62.12 -31.50 23.77
C GLY A 247 62.90 -30.86 24.90
N LYS A 248 62.88 -31.51 26.08
CA LYS A 248 63.99 -31.79 27.02
C LYS A 248 65.15 -30.81 27.28
N ASN A 249 65.53 -30.84 28.57
CA ASN A 249 66.84 -30.57 29.22
C ASN A 249 67.22 -29.10 29.43
N LYS A 250 67.87 -28.68 30.52
CA LYS A 250 68.23 -29.19 31.87
C LYS A 250 68.90 -27.98 32.58
N PRO A 251 69.02 -27.98 33.91
CA PRO A 251 70.36 -27.81 34.48
C PRO A 251 70.94 -29.16 34.95
#